data_AF-A0A8R1IKL3-F1
#
_entry.id   AF-A0A8R1IKL3-F1
#
_cell.length_a   1.000
_cell.length_b   1.000
_cell.length_c   1.000
_cell.angle_alpha   90.00
_cell.angle_beta   90.00
_cell.angle_gamma   90.00
#
_symmetry.space_group_name_H-M   'P 1'
#
loop_
_entity.id
_entity.type
_entity.pdbx_description
1 polymer ?
#
loop_
_entity_poly.entity_id
_entity_poly.type
_entity_poly.pdbx_seq_one_letter_code
_entity_poly.pdbx_strand_id
1 'polypeptide(L)' 'MIGTEGILHVRRPVEKRYDPKYQIPTVKHGGGNVMMWVCFHANGVDSLIRITGIMILEKEMLPSERSQMDHCPVVPTGQ' A
#
# COMPACT_ATOMS: atom_id res chain seq x y z
N MET A 1 -9.41 35.37 28.41
CA MET A 1 -8.70 34.07 28.52
C MET A 1 -9.09 33.25 27.31
N ILE A 2 -8.13 32.90 26.45
CA ILE A 2 -8.36 32.13 25.21
C ILE A 2 -8.31 30.65 25.61
N GLY A 3 -9.42 29.94 25.46
CA GLY A 3 -9.54 28.52 25.81
C GLY A 3 -8.81 27.62 24.81
N THR A 4 -7.89 26.79 25.31
CA THR A 4 -7.23 25.70 24.59
C THR A 4 -7.93 24.37 24.88
N GLU A 5 -9.25 24.35 24.86
CA GLU A 5 -10.06 23.16 25.14
C GLU A 5 -10.04 22.23 23.92
N GLY A 6 -8.97 21.45 23.78
CA GLY A 6 -8.85 20.41 22.74
C GLY A 6 -7.43 20.01 22.35
N ILE A 7 -6.40 20.80 22.68
CA ILE A 7 -5.01 20.48 22.33
C ILE A 7 -4.30 19.84 23.53
N LEU A 8 -4.23 18.51 23.53
CA LEU A 8 -3.38 17.76 24.46
C LEU A 8 -1.91 17.86 24.02
N HIS A 9 -1.13 18.71 24.69
CA HIS A 9 0.31 18.76 24.51
C HIS A 9 0.98 17.59 25.27
N VAL A 10 1.32 16.52 24.56
CA VAL A 10 2.04 15.37 25.13
C VAL A 10 3.54 15.50 24.86
N ARG A 11 4.35 15.70 25.91
CA ARG A 11 5.81 15.62 25.84
C ARG A 11 6.27 14.24 26.32
N ARG A 12 7.09 13.56 25.52
CA ARG A 12 7.61 12.22 25.83
C ARG A 12 8.99 12.31 26.50
N PRO A 13 9.20 11.70 27.68
CA PRO A 13 10.53 11.57 28.28
C PRO A 13 11.47 10.65 27.48
N VAL A 14 12.78 10.78 27.68
CA VAL A 14 13.79 9.87 27.14
C VAL A 14 13.53 8.44 27.66
N GLU A 15 13.78 7.42 26.85
CA GLU A 15 13.55 5.99 27.14
C GLU A 15 12.08 5.53 27.29
N LYS A 16 11.11 6.45 27.30
CA LYS A 16 9.66 6.12 27.38
C LYS A 16 8.99 5.96 26.02
N ARG A 17 9.70 5.38 25.04
CA ARG A 17 9.25 5.31 23.62
C ARG A 17 7.92 4.58 23.44
N TYR A 18 7.71 3.51 24.18
CA TYR A 18 6.55 2.61 24.05
C TYR A 18 5.56 2.72 25.21
N ASP A 19 5.74 3.68 26.11
CA ASP A 19 4.83 3.86 27.25
C ASP A 19 3.47 4.38 26.72
N PRO A 20 2.36 3.63 26.92
CA PRO A 20 1.05 3.99 26.38
C PRO A 20 0.52 5.31 26.94
N LYS A 21 1.00 5.77 28.11
CA LYS A 21 0.67 7.07 28.68
C LYS A 21 1.06 8.25 27.78
N TYR A 22 2.07 8.05 26.93
CA TYR A 22 2.59 9.06 26.01
C TYR A 22 2.34 8.69 24.54
N GLN A 23 1.41 7.77 24.28
CA GLN A 23 0.94 7.40 22.96
C GLN A 23 -0.55 7.73 22.84
N ILE A 24 -0.91 8.46 21.79
CA ILE A 24 -2.31 8.67 21.44
C ILE A 24 -2.70 7.51 20.52
N PRO A 25 -3.77 6.75 20.81
CA PRO A 25 -4.21 5.69 19.91
C PRO A 25 -4.65 6.32 18.59
N THR A 26 -3.93 6.00 17.51
CA THR A 26 -4.25 6.45 16.15
C THR A 26 -4.54 5.26 15.28
N VAL A 27 -5.63 5.32 14.51
CA VAL A 27 -5.98 4.25 13.55
C VAL A 27 -4.98 4.22 12.37
N LYS A 28 -4.52 5.38 11.92
CA LYS A 28 -3.52 5.52 10.85
C LYS A 28 -2.36 6.39 11.32
N HIS A 29 -1.14 5.95 11.05
CA HIS A 29 0.08 6.70 11.32
C HIS A 29 0.42 7.62 10.13
N GLY A 30 1.06 8.75 10.40
CA GLY A 30 1.34 9.81 9.41
C GLY A 30 2.51 9.57 8.45
N GLY A 31 3.26 8.48 8.56
CA GLY A 31 4.43 8.22 7.67
C GLY A 31 4.07 7.69 6.29
N GLY A 32 2.86 7.99 5.80
CA GLY A 32 2.40 7.64 4.46
C GLY A 32 1.89 6.21 4.30
N ASN A 33 1.43 5.92 3.09
CA ASN A 33 0.97 4.60 2.66
C ASN A 33 1.52 4.27 1.26
N VAL A 34 1.66 2.98 0.96
CA VAL A 34 1.99 2.48 -0.38
C VAL A 34 0.85 1.59 -0.82
N MET A 35 0.28 1.87 -1.99
CA MET A 35 -0.75 1.05 -2.61
C MET A 35 -0.15 0.24 -3.75
N MET A 36 -0.60 -1.00 -3.88
CA MET A 36 -0.05 -1.98 -4.79
C MET A 36 -1.15 -2.88 -5.32
N TRP A 37 -1.07 -3.23 -6.60
CA TRP A 37 -1.90 -4.23 -7.22
C TRP A 37 -1.03 -5.40 -7.70
N VAL A 38 -1.56 -6.60 -7.55
CA VAL A 38 -0.90 -7.84 -7.94
C VAL A 38 -1.97 -8.82 -8.41
N CYS A 39 -1.65 -9.61 -9.43
CA CYS A 39 -2.47 -10.71 -9.91
C CYS A 39 -1.78 -12.04 -9.57
N PHE A 40 -2.55 -13.06 -9.20
CA PHE A 40 -2.05 -14.37 -8.80
C PHE A 40 -2.83 -15.47 -9.53
N HIS A 41 -2.13 -16.49 -10.01
CA HIS A 41 -2.70 -17.70 -10.60
C HIS A 41 -2.08 -18.95 -9.98
N ALA A 42 -2.69 -20.12 -10.18
CA ALA A 42 -2.19 -21.40 -9.69
C ALA A 42 -0.73 -21.69 -10.09
N ASN A 43 -0.27 -21.09 -11.20
CA ASN A 43 1.06 -21.28 -11.77
C ASN A 43 2.07 -20.21 -11.36
N GLY A 44 1.66 -19.16 -10.63
CA GLY A 44 2.59 -18.11 -10.20
C GLY A 44 1.96 -16.76 -9.87
N VAL A 45 2.84 -15.81 -9.57
CA VAL A 45 2.52 -14.40 -9.28
C VAL A 45 2.79 -13.57 -10.53
N ASP A 46 1.82 -12.77 -10.95
CA ASP A 46 1.96 -11.83 -12.06
C ASP A 46 2.52 -10.47 -11.59
N SER A 47 2.56 -9.49 -12.49
CA SER A 47 3.19 -8.18 -12.25
C SER A 47 2.68 -7.45 -11.00
N LEU A 48 3.64 -6.88 -10.28
CA LEU A 48 3.52 -6.23 -8.99
C LEU A 48 3.57 -4.70 -9.24
N ILE A 49 2.41 -4.05 -9.33
CA ILE A 49 2.28 -2.66 -9.78
C ILE A 49 2.07 -1.71 -8.61
N ARG A 50 2.93 -0.70 -8.47
CA ARG A 50 2.76 0.37 -7.48
C ARG A 50 1.73 1.39 -7.97
N ILE A 51 0.71 1.64 -7.16
CA ILE A 51 -0.34 2.63 -7.44
C ILE A 51 0.02 3.95 -6.73
N THR A 52 0.09 5.04 -7.50
CA THR A 52 0.42 6.39 -6.99
C THR A 52 -0.83 7.26 -6.76
N GLY A 53 -2.04 6.73 -6.98
CA GLY A 53 -3.31 7.46 -6.83
C GLY A 53 -4.51 6.53 -6.71
N ILE A 54 -5.71 7.01 -7.06
CA ILE A 54 -6.91 6.18 -7.15
C ILE A 54 -6.94 5.55 -8.54
N MET A 55 -7.12 4.23 -8.63
CA MET A 55 -7.33 3.56 -9.91
C MET A 55 -8.72 3.91 -10.43
N ILE A 56 -8.80 4.56 -11.58
CA ILE A 56 -10.04 4.85 -12.30
C ILE A 56 -10.07 3.91 -13.51
N LEU A 57 -11.23 3.26 -13.74
CA LEU A 57 -11.42 2.24 -14.77
C LEU A 57 -10.99 2.70 -16.19
N GLU A 58 -11.18 3.98 -16.52
CA GLU A 58 -10.85 4.53 -17.85
C GLU A 58 -9.36 4.79 -18.08
N LYS A 59 -8.55 4.86 -17.02
CA LYS A 59 -7.10 4.93 -17.16
C LYS A 59 -6.59 3.50 -17.19
N GLU A 60 -6.80 2.89 -18.35
CA GLU A 60 -6.28 1.58 -18.74
C GLU A 60 -4.95 1.33 -18.03
N MET A 61 -4.84 0.16 -17.41
CA MET A 61 -3.57 -0.44 -17.03
C MET A 61 -2.76 -0.61 -18.31
N LEU A 62 -2.13 0.47 -18.80
CA LEU A 62 -1.08 0.40 -19.79
C LEU A 62 0.20 0.17 -19.00
N PRO A 63 0.64 -1.08 -18.79
CA PRO A 63 2.01 -1.31 -18.40
C PRO A 63 2.85 -0.68 -19.51
N SER A 64 3.56 0.41 -19.17
CA SER A 64 4.60 0.96 -20.04
C SER A 64 5.49 -0.20 -20.47
N GLU A 65 5.59 -0.39 -21.78
CA GLU A 65 6.33 -1.46 -22.43
C GLU A 65 7.67 -1.71 -21.75
N ARG A 66 7.77 -2.83 -21.03
CA ARG A 66 9.04 -3.47 -20.70
C ARG A 66 8.96 -4.92 -21.12
N SER A 67 9.29 -5.07 -22.40
CA SER A 67 9.91 -6.21 -23.07
C SER A 67 10.03 -7.53 -22.30
N GLN A 68 9.34 -8.53 -22.87
CA GLN A 68 9.82 -9.88 -23.22
C GLN A 68 9.77 -10.97 -22.13
N MET A 69 9.00 -12.01 -22.47
CA MET A 69 9.31 -13.45 -22.44
C MET A 69 8.06 -14.21 -21.98
N ASP A 70 7.48 -15.19 -22.65
CA ASP A 70 7.42 -15.62 -24.04
C ASP A 70 6.09 -16.39 -24.11
N HIS A 71 5.48 -16.38 -25.30
CA HIS A 71 4.40 -17.26 -25.75
C HIS A 71 4.08 -18.44 -24.79
N CYS A 72 2.93 -18.43 -24.11
CA CYS A 72 2.42 -19.67 -23.51
C CYS A 72 2.23 -20.67 -24.66
N PRO A 73 2.82 -21.88 -24.65
CA PRO A 73 2.44 -22.88 -25.61
C PRO A 73 0.97 -23.21 -25.33
N VAL A 74 0.12 -23.01 -26.34
CA VAL A 74 -1.23 -23.59 -26.34
C VAL A 74 -1.00 -25.09 -26.23
N VAL A 75 -1.29 -25.67 -25.06
CA VAL A 75 -1.33 -27.13 -24.91
C VAL A 75 -2.52 -27.59 -25.77
N PRO A 76 -2.32 -28.42 -26.82
CA PRO A 76 -3.44 -29.04 -27.48
C PRO A 76 -3.95 -30.12 -26.54
N THR A 77 -5.06 -29.86 -25.85
CA THR A 77 -5.79 -30.92 -25.14
C THR A 77 -6.46 -31.80 -26.19
N GLY A 78 -5.74 -32.83 -26.63
CA GLY A 78 -6.24 -33.90 -27.46
C GLY A 78 -6.02 -35.24 -26.78
N GLN A 79 -7.06 -35.73 -26.08
CA GLN A 79 -7.66 -37.07 -26.15
C GLN A 79 -8.79 -37.15 -25.12
#